data_AF-A0A820LHP8-F1
#
_entry.id   AF-A0A820LHP8-F1
#
_cell.length_a   1.000
_cell.length_b   1.000
_cell.length_c   1.000
_cell.angle_alpha   90.00
_cell.angle_beta   90.00
_cell.angle_gamma   90.00
#
_symmetry.space_group_name_H-M   'P 1'
#
loop_
_entity.id
_entity.type
_entity.pdbx_description
1 polymer ?
#
loop_
_entity_poly.entity_id
_entity_poly.type
_entity_poly.pdbx_seq_one_letter_code
_entity_poly.pdbx_strand_id
1 'polypeptide(L)'
;MSTNSSIHFSSIKCPSLQSTPNSSTNYTSDSIKLLLKNDNENYKIIPNQSKRVSAAFWKEMDMGFPAKKVHDKGEFIAIPGFVSCAKCFDTYRYV
;
A
#
# COMPACT_ATOMS: atom_id res chain seq x y z
N MET A 1 27.86 -26.17 -20.14
CA MET A 1 26.75 -26.85 -19.43
C MET A 1 26.00 -25.79 -18.65
N SER A 2 24.82 -25.42 -19.12
CA SER A 2 24.01 -24.32 -18.57
C SER A 2 23.14 -24.85 -17.42
N THR A 3 23.41 -24.42 -16.19
CA THR A 3 22.49 -24.66 -15.06
C THR A 3 21.46 -23.53 -15.02
N ASN A 4 20.29 -23.80 -15.59
CA ASN A 4 19.07 -23.05 -15.40
C ASN A 4 18.66 -23.10 -13.92
N SER A 5 18.83 -21.99 -13.21
CA SER A 5 18.19 -21.79 -11.91
C SER A 5 16.92 -20.95 -12.14
N SER A 6 15.83 -21.62 -12.51
CA SER A 6 14.49 -21.04 -12.49
C SER A 6 14.08 -20.84 -11.04
N ILE A 7 14.29 -19.62 -10.53
CA ILE A 7 13.80 -19.22 -9.22
C ILE A 7 12.28 -19.07 -9.35
N HIS A 8 11.56 -20.07 -8.80
CA HIS A 8 10.12 -20.00 -8.60
C HIS A 8 9.80 -18.83 -7.66
N PHE A 9 9.21 -17.75 -8.20
CA PHE A 9 8.61 -16.69 -7.41
C PHE A 9 7.35 -17.24 -6.73
N SER A 10 7.52 -17.79 -5.54
CA SER A 10 6.42 -18.18 -4.65
C SER A 10 5.52 -16.98 -4.43
N SER A 11 4.22 -17.15 -4.73
CA SER A 11 3.16 -16.15 -4.50
C SER A 11 3.27 -15.56 -3.10
N ILE A 12 3.66 -14.29 -3.00
CA ILE A 12 3.59 -13.50 -1.78
C ILE A 12 2.10 -13.33 -1.45
N LYS A 13 1.56 -14.23 -0.61
CA LYS A 13 0.21 -14.10 -0.06
C LYS A 13 0.23 -12.93 0.91
N CYS A 14 -0.45 -11.85 0.53
CA CYS A 14 -0.64 -10.70 1.40
C CYS A 14 -1.54 -11.10 2.59
N PRO A 15 -1.17 -10.79 3.84
CA PRO A 15 -1.94 -11.19 5.02
C PRO A 15 -3.27 -10.41 5.10
N SER A 16 -4.38 -11.10 5.40
CA SER A 16 -5.67 -10.46 5.70
C SER A 16 -5.76 -10.14 7.20
N LEU A 17 -5.78 -8.86 7.57
CA LEU A 17 -5.97 -8.40 8.95
C LEU A 17 -7.17 -7.45 9.05
N GLN A 18 -7.99 -7.66 10.08
CA GLN A 18 -9.33 -7.09 10.31
C GLN A 18 -9.34 -5.58 10.55
N SER A 19 -10.41 -4.93 10.11
CA SER A 19 -10.58 -3.47 10.01
C SER A 19 -11.47 -2.90 11.13
N THR A 20 -11.08 -1.82 11.84
CA THR A 20 -12.00 -1.04 12.73
C THR A 20 -12.03 0.47 12.46
N PRO A 21 -13.20 1.11 12.13
CA PRO A 21 -13.35 2.52 11.67
C PRO A 21 -13.02 3.61 12.68
N ASN A 22 -12.30 4.68 12.29
CA ASN A 22 -12.58 6.01 12.85
C ASN A 22 -12.22 7.21 11.94
N SER A 23 -13.28 7.97 11.62
CA SER A 23 -13.48 9.39 11.25
C SER A 23 -12.86 10.10 10.01
N SER A 24 -13.80 10.75 9.30
CA SER A 24 -13.78 11.95 8.42
C SER A 24 -13.43 11.88 6.93
N THR A 25 -13.12 10.71 6.40
CA THR A 25 -13.40 10.34 5.01
C THR A 25 -13.52 8.83 5.06
N ASN A 26 -14.70 8.24 4.79
CA ASN A 26 -14.89 6.80 4.92
C ASN A 26 -14.21 6.06 3.77
N TYR A 27 -12.88 6.08 3.77
CA TYR A 27 -12.09 5.20 2.94
C TYR A 27 -12.29 3.77 3.46
N THR A 28 -12.61 2.88 2.55
CA THR A 28 -12.55 1.44 2.76
C THR A 28 -11.33 0.92 2.02
N SER A 29 -10.86 -0.27 2.38
CA SER A 29 -9.80 -0.95 1.62
C SER A 29 -10.13 -1.02 0.13
N ASP A 30 -11.38 -1.38 -0.21
CA ASP A 30 -11.82 -1.49 -1.61
C ASP A 30 -11.87 -0.14 -2.32
N SER A 31 -12.33 0.93 -1.65
CA SER A 31 -12.38 2.24 -2.27
C SER A 31 -10.98 2.81 -2.54
N ILE A 32 -10.04 2.65 -1.60
CA ILE A 32 -8.64 3.05 -1.82
C ILE A 32 -8.01 2.24 -2.95
N LYS A 33 -8.21 0.92 -2.96
CA LYS A 33 -7.71 0.04 -4.03
C LYS A 33 -8.19 0.49 -5.41
N LEU A 34 -9.47 0.84 -5.54
CA LEU A 34 -10.03 1.34 -6.79
C LEU A 34 -9.41 2.67 -7.20
N LEU A 35 -9.25 3.61 -6.25
CA LEU A 35 -8.62 4.91 -6.51
C LEU A 35 -7.16 4.75 -6.95
N LEU A 36 -6.39 3.90 -6.28
CA LEU A 36 -5.00 3.60 -6.63
C LEU A 36 -4.83 2.89 -7.98
N LYS A 37 -5.85 2.21 -8.48
CA LYS A 37 -5.80 1.54 -9.80
C LYS A 37 -6.24 2.46 -10.93
N ASN A 38 -7.22 3.32 -10.67
CA ASN A 38 -7.94 4.04 -11.71
C ASN A 38 -7.55 5.52 -11.79
N ASP A 39 -6.95 6.09 -10.73
CA ASP A 39 -6.64 7.52 -10.62
C ASP A 39 -5.21 7.75 -10.09
N ASN A 40 -4.23 7.39 -10.92
CA ASN A 40 -2.81 7.52 -10.59
C ASN A 40 -2.32 8.98 -10.55
N GLU A 41 -3.11 9.92 -11.06
CA GLU A 41 -2.78 11.35 -11.05
C GLU A 41 -3.05 11.96 -9.68
N ASN A 42 -4.13 11.52 -9.01
CA ASN A 42 -4.54 12.04 -7.71
C ASN A 42 -4.23 11.08 -6.56
N TYR A 43 -3.93 9.81 -6.82
CA TYR A 43 -3.64 8.81 -5.79
C TYR A 43 -2.38 8.02 -6.12
N LYS A 44 -1.55 7.78 -5.11
CA LYS A 44 -0.36 6.94 -5.25
C LYS A 44 0.00 6.26 -3.93
N ILE A 45 0.89 5.28 -4.01
CA ILE A 45 1.49 4.65 -2.82
C ILE A 45 2.82 5.35 -2.53
N ILE A 46 2.96 5.93 -1.34
CA ILE A 46 4.22 6.47 -0.86
C ILE A 46 5.00 5.38 -0.08
N PRO A 47 6.30 5.21 -0.33
CA PRO A 47 7.10 4.22 0.40
C PRO A 47 7.11 4.50 1.90
N ASN A 48 7.07 3.44 2.71
CA ASN A 48 7.26 3.58 4.15
C ASN A 48 8.73 3.90 4.46
N GLN A 49 9.03 5.17 4.75
CA GLN A 49 10.39 5.63 5.09
C GLN A 49 10.74 5.42 6.57
N SER A 50 9.82 4.90 7.38
CA SER A 50 10.04 4.71 8.82
C SER A 50 11.09 3.62 9.07
N LYS A 51 12.02 3.89 9.99
CA LYS A 51 13.06 2.93 10.44
C LYS A 51 12.57 2.00 11.57
N ARG A 52 11.29 2.06 11.94
CA ARG A 52 10.74 1.25 13.04
C ARG A 52 10.63 -0.22 12.64
N VAL A 53 10.78 -1.14 13.59
CA VAL A 53 10.77 -2.60 13.32
C VAL A 53 9.47 -3.06 12.64
N SER A 54 8.33 -2.50 13.04
CA SER A 54 7.05 -2.75 12.35
C SER A 54 7.06 -2.29 10.89
N ALA A 55 7.82 -1.26 10.54
CA ALA A 55 8.01 -0.79 9.17
C ALA A 55 8.90 -1.71 8.32
N ALA A 56 9.76 -2.53 8.92
CA ALA A 56 10.58 -3.50 8.19
C ALA A 56 9.71 -4.59 7.54
N PHE A 57 8.70 -5.09 8.24
CA PHE A 57 7.74 -6.07 7.71
C PHE A 57 6.97 -5.51 6.51
N TRP A 58 6.52 -4.26 6.59
CA TRP A 58 5.85 -3.60 5.47
C TRP A 58 6.80 -3.37 4.28
N LYS A 59 8.06 -3.02 4.55
CA LYS A 59 9.08 -2.80 3.52
C LYS A 59 9.41 -4.09 2.75
N GLU A 60 9.51 -5.23 3.43
CA GLU A 60 9.77 -6.52 2.79
C GLU A 60 8.60 -7.00 1.89
N MET A 61 7.37 -6.59 2.21
CA MET A 61 6.18 -6.93 1.42
C MET A 61 5.85 -5.92 0.31
N ASP A 62 6.77 -4.99 -0.01
CA ASP A 62 6.53 -3.87 -0.94
C ASP A 62 5.26 -3.07 -0.59
N MET A 63 4.99 -2.92 0.71
CA MET A 63 3.83 -2.17 1.20
C MET A 63 4.25 -0.73 1.50
N GLY A 64 3.41 0.22 1.06
CA GLY A 64 3.55 1.64 1.37
C GLY A 64 2.25 2.21 1.92
N PHE A 65 2.22 3.52 2.11
CA PHE A 65 1.01 4.21 2.52
C PHE A 65 0.25 4.71 1.29
N PRO A 66 -1.04 4.38 1.11
CA PRO A 66 -1.86 5.05 0.12
C PRO A 66 -1.91 6.53 0.46
N ALA A 67 -1.78 7.40 -0.54
CA ALA A 67 -1.75 8.84 -0.38
C ALA A 67 -2.57 9.51 -1.46
N LYS A 68 -3.19 10.64 -1.09
CA LYS A 68 -3.98 11.48 -1.98
C LYS A 68 -3.23 12.78 -2.25
N LYS A 69 -3.28 13.24 -3.50
CA LYS A 69 -2.78 14.54 -3.91
C LYS A 69 -3.61 15.65 -3.27
N VAL A 70 -2.93 16.61 -2.65
CA VAL A 70 -3.57 17.73 -1.95
C VAL A 70 -3.02 19.00 -2.58
N HIS A 71 -3.93 19.82 -3.10
CA HIS A 71 -3.64 21.03 -3.88
C HIS A 71 -2.92 20.80 -5.22
N ASP A 72 -2.93 21.84 -6.06
CA ASP A 72 -2.24 21.88 -7.36
C ASP A 72 -0.72 21.84 -7.25
N LYS A 73 -0.17 21.97 -6.02
CA LYS A 73 1.26 21.94 -5.75
C LYS A 73 1.90 20.54 -5.87
N GLY A 74 1.11 19.50 -6.09
CA GLY A 74 1.63 18.14 -6.29
C GLY A 74 2.07 17.43 -5.02
N GLU A 75 1.70 17.95 -3.85
CA GLU A 75 1.94 17.29 -2.57
C GLU A 75 0.97 16.12 -2.39
N PHE A 76 1.43 15.04 -1.76
CA PHE A 76 0.60 13.87 -1.47
C PHE A 76 0.60 13.62 0.04
N ILE A 77 -0.59 13.52 0.63
CA ILE A 77 -0.78 13.23 2.05
C ILE A 77 -1.29 11.80 2.19
N ALA A 78 -0.66 11.04 3.10
CA ALA A 78 -1.04 9.67 3.40
C ALA A 78 -2.49 9.60 3.91
N ILE A 79 -3.25 8.62 3.42
CA ILE A 79 -4.56 8.26 3.94
C ILE A 79 -4.32 7.47 5.24
N PRO A 80 -4.66 8.03 6.41
CA PRO A 80 -4.28 7.45 7.69
C PRO A 80 -4.99 6.10 7.94
N GLY A 81 -4.28 5.19 8.61
CA GLY A 81 -4.82 3.88 9.00
C GLY A 81 -4.85 2.83 7.90
N PHE A 82 -4.26 3.11 6.73
CA PHE A 82 -4.19 2.16 5.62
C PHE A 82 -2.77 1.99 5.09
N VAL A 83 -2.50 0.79 4.59
CA VAL A 83 -1.28 0.41 3.87
C VAL A 83 -1.69 -0.29 2.59
N SER A 84 -0.91 -0.15 1.52
CA SER A 84 -1.23 -0.73 0.23
C SER A 84 0.00 -1.33 -0.41
N CYS A 85 -0.18 -2.48 -1.08
CA CYS A 85 0.87 -3.12 -1.84
C CYS A 85 1.18 -2.30 -3.10
N ALA A 86 2.43 -1.94 -3.33
CA ALA A 86 2.86 -1.18 -4.50
C ALA A 86 2.67 -1.94 -5.83
N LYS A 87 2.54 -3.27 -5.79
CA LYS A 87 2.41 -4.12 -6.99
C LYS A 87 0.96 -4.42 -7.37
N CYS A 88 0.13 -4.84 -6.41
CA CYS A 88 -1.25 -5.27 -6.68
C CYS A 88 -2.33 -4.26 -6.26
N PHE A 89 -1.94 -3.20 -5.53
CA PHE A 89 -2.81 -2.18 -4.96
C PHE A 89 -3.81 -2.70 -3.92
N ASP A 90 -3.63 -3.92 -3.42
CA ASP A 90 -4.43 -4.38 -2.30
C ASP A 90 -4.15 -3.51 -1.08
N THR A 91 -5.23 -2.99 -0.50
CA THR A 91 -5.19 -2.07 0.63
C THR A 91 -5.67 -2.76 1.89
N TYR A 92 -4.90 -2.63 2.96
CA TYR A 92 -5.20 -3.19 4.27
C TYR A 92 -5.30 -2.06 5.29
N ARG A 93 -6.14 -2.28 6.29
CA ARG A 93 -6.23 -1.38 7.42
C ARG A 93 -5.23 -1.83 8.49
N TYR A 94 -4.49 -0.90 9.06
CA TYR A 94 -3.70 -1.14 10.27
C TYR A 94 -4.23 -0.19 11.36
N VAL A 95 -4.62 -0.77 12.48
CA VAL A 95 -5.16 -0.07 13.65
C VAL A 95 -4.11 -0.09 14.75
#